data_AF-A0A1G6SJC6-F1
#
_entry.id   AF-A0A1G6SJC6-F1
#
_cell.length_a   1.000
_cell.length_b   1.000
_cell.length_c   1.000
_cell.angle_alpha   90.00
_cell.angle_beta   90.00
_cell.angle_gamma   90.00
#
_symmetry.space_group_name_H-M   'P 1'
#
loop_
_entity.id
_entity.type
_entity.pdbx_description
1 polymer ?
#
loop_
_entity_poly.entity_id
_entity_poly.type
_entity_poly.pdbx_seq_one_letter_code
_entity_poly.pdbx_strand_id
1 'polypeptide(L)'
;MYTKEEEAFMKYWEANRLKKKRSLKNFLISTPLGILLMIGIFINFFSGWYKKAAMEANADPSLFLILLIAGVIIVAFIGIFSSYHKWDINENYYKTLRARKNKK
;
A
#
# COMPACT_ATOMS: atom_id res chain seq x y z
N MET A 1 12.42 -21.50 23.72
CA MET A 1 13.39 -20.42 23.99
C MET A 1 13.34 -19.54 22.76
N TYR A 2 13.31 -18.22 22.92
CA TYR A 2 13.32 -17.33 21.76
C TYR A 2 14.72 -17.25 21.17
N THR A 3 14.83 -17.04 19.87
CA THR A 3 16.09 -16.60 19.28
C THR A 3 16.35 -15.14 19.67
N LYS A 4 17.61 -14.69 19.60
CA LYS A 4 17.96 -13.28 19.87
C LYS A 4 17.20 -12.32 18.94
N GLU A 5 16.90 -12.76 17.72
CA GLU A 5 16.14 -11.99 16.73
C GLU A 5 14.65 -11.87 17.13
N GLU A 6 14.04 -12.95 17.63
CA GLU A 6 12.65 -12.94 18.10
C GLU A 6 12.46 -12.01 19.30
N GLU A 7 13.41 -11.99 20.24
CA GLU A 7 13.39 -11.06 21.39
C GLU A 7 13.56 -9.60 20.95
N ALA A 8 14.50 -9.34 20.03
CA ALA A 8 14.72 -8.00 19.49
C ALA A 8 13.46 -7.49 18.75
N PHE A 9 12.84 -8.34 17.93
CA PHE A 9 11.59 -8.04 17.26
C PHE A 9 10.48 -7.73 18.26
N MET A 10 10.28 -8.58 19.27
CA MET A 10 9.24 -8.39 20.29
C MET A 10 9.37 -7.05 21.01
N LYS A 11 10.59 -6.71 21.47
CA LYS A 11 10.87 -5.44 22.16
C LYS A 11 10.65 -4.24 21.25
N TYR A 12 11.11 -4.32 20.00
CA TYR A 12 10.90 -3.27 19.01
C TYR A 12 9.42 -3.07 18.68
N TRP A 13 8.69 -4.17 18.41
CA TRP A 13 7.31 -4.13 17.98
C TRP A 13 6.40 -3.63 19.10
N GLU A 14 6.60 -4.07 20.33
CA GLU A 14 5.83 -3.62 21.49
C GLU A 14 5.94 -2.10 21.71
N ALA A 15 7.15 -1.54 21.57
CA ALA A 15 7.37 -0.09 21.70
C ALA A 15 6.78 0.73 20.53
N ASN A 16 6.66 0.14 19.33
CA ASN A 16 6.32 0.86 18.11
C ASN A 16 4.93 0.53 17.53
N ARG A 17 4.22 -0.50 18.00
CA ARG A 17 2.96 -0.97 17.41
C ARG A 17 1.88 0.11 17.35
N LEU A 18 1.74 0.93 18.40
CA LEU A 18 0.75 2.00 18.49
C LEU A 18 1.10 3.17 17.58
N LYS A 19 2.39 3.54 17.55
CA LYS A 19 2.91 4.59 16.65
C LYS A 19 2.75 4.17 15.20
N LYS A 20 3.11 2.94 14.85
CA LYS A 20 2.94 2.40 13.50
C LYS A 20 1.47 2.28 13.09
N LYS A 21 0.57 1.87 14.00
CA LYS A 21 -0.88 1.85 13.75
C LYS A 21 -1.44 3.25 13.49
N ARG A 22 -0.95 4.28 14.19
CA ARG A 22 -1.33 5.68 13.93
C ARG A 22 -0.69 6.22 12.66
N SER A 23 0.56 5.87 12.38
CA SER A 23 1.28 6.22 11.15
C SER A 23 0.70 5.56 9.91
N LEU A 24 -0.13 4.51 10.02
CA LEU A 24 -1.01 4.03 8.93
C LEU A 24 -1.80 5.18 8.26
N LYS A 25 -2.13 6.25 9.01
CA LYS A 25 -2.77 7.46 8.44
C LYS A 25 -1.83 8.32 7.58
N ASN A 26 -0.51 8.22 7.74
CA ASN A 26 0.48 9.07 7.06
C ASN A 26 1.19 8.33 5.90
N PHE A 27 0.54 7.30 5.31
CA PHE A 27 1.16 6.30 4.41
C PHE A 27 1.41 6.74 2.97
N LEU A 28 1.92 7.95 2.78
CA LEU A 28 2.47 8.39 1.49
C LEU A 28 3.80 7.71 1.12
N ILE A 29 4.31 6.76 1.94
CA ILE A 29 5.66 6.20 1.81
C ILE A 29 5.66 4.75 1.25
N SER A 30 4.53 4.03 1.19
CA SER A 30 4.47 2.68 0.58
C SER A 30 4.01 2.67 -0.88
N THR A 31 3.87 3.84 -1.50
CA THR A 31 3.32 4.07 -2.84
C THR A 31 4.26 3.93 -4.04
N PRO A 32 5.51 3.37 -4.01
CA PRO A 32 6.27 3.21 -5.26
C PRO A 32 5.50 2.38 -6.30
N LEU A 33 4.81 1.33 -5.87
CA LEU A 33 4.09 0.41 -6.76
C LEU A 33 2.81 1.01 -7.35
N GLY A 34 2.06 1.76 -6.55
CA GLY A 34 0.87 2.47 -7.04
C GLY A 34 1.24 3.56 -8.04
N ILE A 35 2.30 4.32 -7.75
CA ILE A 35 2.79 5.37 -8.65
C ILE A 35 3.28 4.76 -9.97
N LEU A 36 4.04 3.66 -9.92
CA LEU A 36 4.48 2.94 -11.12
C LEU A 36 3.31 2.45 -11.99
N LEU A 37 2.27 1.89 -11.37
CA LEU A 37 1.05 1.49 -12.08
C LEU A 37 0.37 2.69 -12.76
N MET A 38 0.24 3.80 -12.04
CA MET A 38 -0.38 5.01 -12.58
C MET A 38 0.43 5.60 -13.75
N ILE A 39 1.76 5.62 -13.65
CA ILE A 39 2.64 6.02 -14.75
C ILE A 39 2.45 5.10 -15.96
N GLY A 40 2.41 3.78 -15.76
CA GLY A 40 2.19 2.82 -16.85
C GLY A 40 0.86 3.01 -17.56
N ILE A 41 -0.20 3.32 -16.81
CA ILE A 41 -1.52 3.64 -17.36
C ILE A 41 -1.45 4.90 -18.22
N PHE A 42 -0.79 5.97 -17.74
CA PHE A 42 -0.65 7.20 -18.53
C PHE A 42 0.18 6.99 -19.79
N ILE A 43 1.30 6.27 -19.71
CA ILE A 43 2.11 5.95 -20.88
C ILE A 43 1.26 5.20 -21.91
N ASN A 44 0.47 4.21 -21.49
CA ASN A 44 -0.41 3.47 -22.38
C ASN A 44 -1.52 4.34 -22.99
N PHE A 45 -2.13 5.22 -22.19
CA PHE A 45 -3.17 6.14 -22.64
C PHE A 45 -2.65 7.14 -23.68
N PHE A 46 -1.49 7.77 -23.40
CA PHE A 46 -0.87 8.73 -24.31
C PHE A 46 -0.20 8.08 -25.53
N SER A 47 0.10 6.78 -25.50
CA SER A 47 0.67 6.10 -26.67
C SER A 47 -0.30 6.06 -27.85
N GLY A 48 -1.59 6.30 -27.63
CA GLY A 48 -2.61 6.30 -28.69
C GLY A 48 -2.76 4.95 -29.38
N TRP A 49 -2.32 3.85 -28.76
CA TRP A 49 -2.41 2.50 -29.34
C TRP A 49 -3.87 2.21 -29.73
N TYR A 50 -4.80 2.51 -28.83
CA TYR A 50 -6.21 2.28 -29.09
C TYR A 50 -6.88 3.51 -29.74
N LYS A 51 -6.94 3.50 -31.08
CA LYS A 51 -7.47 4.61 -31.91
C LYS A 51 -8.88 5.08 -31.51
N LYS A 52 -9.78 4.20 -31.08
CA LYS A 52 -11.12 4.58 -30.61
C LYS A 52 -11.06 5.37 -29.31
N ALA A 53 -10.28 4.92 -28.32
CA ALA A 53 -10.11 5.67 -27.07
C ALA A 53 -9.43 7.02 -27.30
N ALA A 54 -8.47 7.09 -28.22
CA ALA A 54 -7.86 8.37 -28.60
C ALA A 54 -8.89 9.33 -29.22
N MET A 55 -9.83 8.82 -30.02
CA MET A 55 -10.88 9.64 -30.63
C MET A 55 -11.88 10.15 -29.57
N GLU A 56 -12.32 9.28 -28.66
CA GLU A 56 -13.21 9.63 -27.55
C GLU A 56 -12.56 10.65 -26.59
N ALA A 57 -11.28 10.45 -26.25
CA ALA A 57 -10.53 11.32 -25.35
C ALA A 57 -10.31 12.73 -25.93
N ASN A 58 -10.19 12.86 -27.24
CA ASN A 58 -10.11 14.17 -27.91
C ASN A 58 -11.50 14.83 -28.04
N ALA A 59 -12.57 14.04 -28.08
CA ALA A 59 -13.94 14.54 -28.15
C ALA A 59 -14.48 14.99 -26.79
N ASP A 60 -14.05 14.35 -25.69
CA ASP A 60 -14.45 14.69 -24.33
C ASP A 60 -13.23 14.80 -23.38
N PRO A 61 -12.77 16.02 -23.08
CA PRO A 61 -11.66 16.27 -22.15
C PRO A 61 -11.93 15.76 -20.73
N SER A 62 -13.19 15.53 -20.35
CA SER A 62 -13.55 15.04 -19.00
C SER A 62 -13.03 13.63 -18.74
N LEU A 63 -12.81 12.82 -19.78
CA LEU A 63 -12.23 11.48 -19.68
C LEU A 63 -10.85 11.49 -19.02
N PHE A 64 -10.02 12.48 -19.32
CA PHE A 64 -8.72 12.63 -18.67
C PHE A 64 -8.86 12.89 -17.17
N LEU A 65 -9.79 13.77 -16.78
CA LEU A 65 -10.04 14.09 -15.38
C LEU A 65 -10.56 12.87 -14.60
N ILE A 66 -11.46 12.09 -15.21
CA ILE A 66 -11.97 10.84 -14.64
C ILE A 66 -10.83 9.84 -14.45
N LEU A 67 -9.97 9.67 -15.46
CA LEU A 67 -8.83 8.74 -15.41
C LEU A 67 -7.81 9.15 -14.33
N LEU A 68 -7.56 10.45 -14.20
CA LEU A 68 -6.71 11.02 -13.16
C LEU A 68 -7.27 10.72 -11.77
N ILE A 69 -8.56 11.00 -11.54
CA ILE A 69 -9.23 10.75 -10.25
C ILE A 69 -9.22 9.26 -9.93
N ALA A 70 -9.57 8.40 -10.90
CA ALA A 70 -9.55 6.95 -10.73
C ALA A 70 -8.14 6.45 -10.38
N GLY A 71 -7.10 6.96 -11.05
CA GLY A 71 -5.72 6.64 -10.74
C GLY A 71 -5.34 7.04 -9.31
N VAL A 72 -5.68 8.26 -8.88
CA VAL A 72 -5.41 8.72 -7.50
C VAL A 72 -6.08 7.81 -6.48
N ILE A 73 -7.34 7.40 -6.72
CA ILE A 73 -8.07 6.48 -5.84
C ILE A 73 -7.37 5.12 -5.76
N ILE A 74 -6.93 4.56 -6.90
CA ILE A 74 -6.22 3.27 -6.94
C ILE A 74 -4.91 3.36 -6.15
N VAL A 75 -4.12 4.42 -6.35
CA VAL A 75 -2.86 4.61 -5.63
C VAL A 75 -3.09 4.76 -4.13
N ALA A 76 -4.09 5.54 -3.74
CA ALA A 76 -4.48 5.70 -2.34
C ALA A 76 -4.92 4.37 -1.72
N PHE A 77 -5.76 3.60 -2.43
CA PHE A 77 -6.22 2.29 -1.98
C PHE A 77 -5.05 1.31 -1.79
N ILE A 78 -4.15 1.19 -2.76
CA ILE A 78 -2.98 0.33 -2.68
C ILE A 78 -2.06 0.75 -1.53
N GLY A 79 -1.84 2.06 -1.34
CA GLY A 79 -1.03 2.59 -0.24
C GLY A 79 -1.60 2.22 1.12
N ILE A 80 -2.89 2.48 1.33
CA ILE A 80 -3.59 2.17 2.59
C ILE A 80 -3.59 0.66 2.83
N PHE A 81 -4.02 -0.12 1.85
CA PHE A 81 -4.19 -1.56 2.00
C PHE A 81 -2.85 -2.27 2.24
N SER A 82 -1.80 -1.95 1.48
CA SER A 82 -0.47 -2.55 1.65
C SER A 82 0.11 -2.25 3.03
N SER A 83 -0.11 -1.04 3.54
CA SER A 83 0.38 -0.65 4.86
C SER A 83 -0.34 -1.35 6.00
N TYR A 84 -1.66 -1.41 5.89
CA TYR A 84 -2.52 -2.08 6.85
C TYR A 84 -2.19 -3.56 6.90
N HIS A 85 -2.03 -4.19 5.73
CA HIS A 85 -1.67 -5.60 5.61
C HIS A 85 -0.29 -5.89 6.24
N LYS A 86 0.73 -5.06 5.98
CA LYS A 86 2.04 -5.18 6.63
C LYS A 86 1.97 -5.05 8.15
N TRP A 87 1.12 -4.17 8.66
CA TRP A 87 0.92 -4.04 10.10
C TRP A 87 0.27 -5.30 10.68
N ASP A 88 -0.75 -5.83 10.02
CA ASP A 88 -1.47 -7.03 10.47
C ASP A 88 -0.58 -8.28 10.51
N ILE A 89 0.28 -8.49 9.49
CA ILE A 89 1.27 -9.57 9.48
C ILE A 89 2.19 -9.51 10.70
N ASN A 90 2.76 -8.34 10.98
CA ASN A 90 3.66 -8.15 12.11
C ASN A 90 2.95 -8.34 13.45
N GLU A 91 1.69 -7.89 13.57
CA GLU A 91 0.89 -8.07 14.77
C GLU A 91 0.54 -9.55 14.99
N ASN A 92 0.21 -10.30 13.93
CA ASN A 92 -0.02 -11.75 14.01
C ASN A 92 1.24 -12.51 14.40
N TYR A 93 2.40 -12.13 13.85
CA TYR A 93 3.68 -12.71 14.24
C TYR A 93 4.00 -12.45 15.73
N TYR A 94 3.80 -11.21 16.20
CA TYR A 94 3.95 -10.85 17.62
C TYR A 94 3.03 -11.66 18.54
N LYS A 95 1.75 -11.82 18.18
CA LYS A 95 0.80 -12.64 18.94
C LYS A 95 1.23 -14.11 19.00
N THR A 96 1.74 -14.63 17.89
CA THR A 96 2.25 -16.01 17.80
C THR A 96 3.44 -16.22 18.73
N LEU A 97 4.38 -15.27 18.75
CA LEU A 97 5.50 -15.29 19.67
C LEU A 97 5.04 -15.21 21.13
N ARG A 98 4.11 -14.32 21.49
CA ARG A 98 3.56 -14.27 22.85
C ARG A 98 2.83 -15.54 23.26
N ALA A 99 2.07 -16.17 22.37
CA ALA A 99 1.37 -17.42 22.65
C ALA A 99 2.36 -18.56 22.96
N ARG A 100 3.52 -18.59 22.29
CA ARG A 100 4.64 -19.49 22.64
C ARG A 100 5.22 -19.23 24.04
N LYS A 101 5.12 -18.00 24.57
CA LYS A 101 5.52 -17.67 25.94
C LYS A 101 4.60 -18.31 26.96
N ASN A 102 3.28 -18.17 26.74
CA ASN A 102 2.25 -18.56 27.70
C ASN A 102 1.96 -20.07 27.73
N LYS A 103 2.45 -20.82 26.74
CA LYS A 103 2.39 -22.31 26.70
C LYS A 103 3.57 -22.98 27.42
N LYS A 104 4.52 -22.20 27.95
CA LYS A 104 5.59 -22.67 28.83
C LYS A 104 5.28 -22.24 30.26
#